data_AF-A0A538BB34-F1
#
_entry.id   AF-A0A538BB34-F1
#
_cell.length_a   1.000
_cell.length_b   1.000
_cell.length_c   1.000
_cell.angle_alpha   90.00
_cell.angle_beta   90.00
_cell.angle_gamma   90.00
#
_symmetry.space_group_name_H-M   'P 1'
#
loop_
_entity.id
_entity.type
_entity.pdbx_description
1 polymer ?
#
loop_
_entity_poly.entity_id
_entity_poly.type
_entity_poly.pdbx_seq_one_letter_code
_entity_poly.pdbx_strand_id
1 'polypeptide(L)'
;MPKRRLGVALLLPPPFDREVDALRRACDDGALGRIPSHLTMVPPVNVREDAMSDALRVLRAASASVRPFTLQLGPPATFLPHNPTLYLAVSGPGADALVALRDRVFSEPLKRPLTWSFVPHVTIADEMDPARITAAVEALAGYRATVTFERVHLLEETKTAAGRVWRPIADAPFASPAIVGRGGIELELTVSEHGDPDVRAFADREWYAHGVDVLGPDFPPEEPFTIVARRNGDIVGIADGWTHGGVAYLRDLMVAREQRSQGIGGRLLAAFESLAAEREGRHLAVRTWADSRAYGFYRAHGWVDDVSFDWKHGRELVQLRRDL
;
A
#
# COMPACT_ATOMS: atom_id res chain seq x y z
N MET A 1 -25.32 4.47 4.86
CA MET A 1 -23.95 4.16 5.35
C MET A 1 -23.03 4.02 4.16
N PRO A 2 -21.87 4.70 4.15
CA PRO A 2 -20.84 4.49 3.13
C PRO A 2 -20.38 3.03 3.12
N LYS A 3 -19.98 2.55 1.95
CA LYS A 3 -19.48 1.20 1.75
C LYS A 3 -18.13 1.27 1.04
N ARG A 4 -17.22 0.39 1.45
CA ARG A 4 -15.90 0.19 0.84
C ARG A 4 -15.93 -1.10 0.04
N ARG A 5 -15.30 -1.09 -1.13
CA ARG A 5 -15.24 -2.28 -2.00
C ARG A 5 -13.93 -3.00 -1.75
N LEU A 6 -14.03 -4.11 -1.02
CA LEU A 6 -12.88 -4.87 -0.52
C LEU A 6 -12.70 -6.18 -1.27
N GLY A 7 -11.50 -6.74 -1.18
CA GLY A 7 -11.15 -8.09 -1.61
C GLY A 7 -10.04 -8.62 -0.71
N VAL A 8 -9.90 -9.94 -0.62
CA VAL A 8 -8.80 -10.55 0.13
C VAL A 8 -7.97 -11.37 -0.84
N ALA A 9 -6.65 -11.26 -0.77
CA ALA A 9 -5.77 -11.96 -1.68
C ALA A 9 -4.42 -12.32 -1.05
N LEU A 10 -3.78 -13.33 -1.61
CA LEU A 10 -2.35 -13.57 -1.45
C LEU A 10 -1.64 -12.83 -2.58
N LEU A 11 -0.87 -11.80 -2.27
CA LEU A 11 -0.05 -11.11 -3.26
C LEU A 11 1.20 -11.94 -3.52
N LEU A 12 1.62 -12.04 -4.79
CA LEU A 12 2.85 -12.76 -5.10
C LEU A 12 4.06 -12.03 -4.50
N PRO A 13 4.94 -12.73 -3.77
CA PRO A 13 6.18 -12.13 -3.29
C PRO A 13 7.21 -12.02 -4.43
N PRO A 14 8.20 -11.11 -4.32
CA PRO A 14 9.36 -11.14 -5.20
C PRO A 14 10.11 -12.47 -5.16
N PRO A 15 10.63 -12.96 -6.29
CA PRO A 15 10.61 -12.34 -7.63
C PRO A 15 9.35 -12.64 -8.46
N PHE A 16 8.44 -13.48 -7.95
CA PHE A 16 7.29 -14.00 -8.71
C PHE A 16 6.28 -12.92 -9.09
N ASP A 17 6.21 -11.83 -8.33
CA ASP A 17 5.44 -10.63 -8.68
C ASP A 17 5.80 -10.12 -10.09
N ARG A 18 7.10 -9.96 -10.35
CA ARG A 18 7.67 -9.44 -11.60
C ARG A 18 7.61 -10.47 -12.71
N GLU A 19 7.87 -11.73 -12.41
CA GLU A 19 7.77 -12.82 -13.39
C GLU A 19 6.34 -12.93 -13.93
N VAL A 20 5.35 -12.97 -13.04
CA VAL A 20 3.95 -13.04 -13.45
C VAL A 20 3.50 -11.74 -14.11
N ASP A 21 3.91 -10.56 -13.63
CA ASP A 21 3.60 -9.31 -14.33
C ASP A 21 4.25 -9.23 -15.73
N ALA A 22 5.38 -9.90 -15.96
CA ALA A 22 5.94 -10.03 -17.30
C ALA A 22 5.07 -10.92 -18.20
N LEU A 23 4.52 -12.03 -17.68
CA LEU A 23 3.54 -12.86 -18.39
C LEU A 23 2.26 -12.08 -18.70
N ARG A 24 1.71 -11.38 -17.69
CA ARG A 24 0.52 -10.51 -17.84
C ARG A 24 0.72 -9.47 -18.93
N ARG A 25 1.90 -8.83 -18.97
CA ARG A 25 2.27 -7.89 -20.03
C ARG A 25 2.36 -8.55 -21.41
N ALA A 26 2.96 -9.74 -21.51
CA ALA A 26 3.04 -10.49 -22.76
C ALA A 26 1.68 -10.95 -23.30
N CYS A 27 0.70 -11.10 -22.41
CA CYS A 27 -0.69 -11.47 -22.74
C CYS A 27 -1.64 -10.27 -22.88
N ASP A 28 -1.14 -9.03 -22.86
CA ASP A 28 -1.95 -7.79 -22.91
C ASP A 28 -3.03 -7.68 -21.81
N ASP A 29 -2.71 -8.09 -20.57
CA ASP A 29 -3.63 -8.00 -19.45
C ASP A 29 -4.07 -6.55 -19.16
N GLY A 30 -5.38 -6.29 -19.30
CA GLY A 30 -5.96 -4.99 -18.99
C GLY A 30 -5.88 -4.62 -17.51
N ALA A 31 -5.71 -5.58 -16.60
CA ALA A 31 -5.59 -5.32 -15.17
C ALA A 31 -4.15 -5.00 -14.72
N LEU A 32 -3.15 -5.10 -15.61
CA LEU A 32 -1.76 -4.84 -15.28
C LEU A 32 -1.57 -3.41 -14.75
N GLY A 33 -0.89 -3.29 -13.60
CA GLY A 33 -0.68 -2.02 -12.90
C GLY A 33 -1.90 -1.47 -12.14
N ARG A 34 -3.11 -2.01 -12.37
CA ARG A 34 -4.33 -1.66 -11.62
C ARG A 34 -4.56 -2.55 -10.40
N ILE A 35 -4.03 -3.76 -10.41
CA ILE A 35 -4.02 -4.70 -9.28
C ILE A 35 -2.71 -5.50 -9.30
N PRO A 36 -2.03 -5.67 -8.14
CA PRO A 36 -0.84 -6.53 -8.07
C PRO A 36 -1.16 -7.97 -8.49
N SER A 37 -0.17 -8.73 -8.97
CA SER A 37 -0.35 -10.16 -9.26
C SER A 37 -0.68 -10.92 -7.97
N HIS A 38 -1.72 -11.74 -8.00
CA HIS A 38 -2.33 -12.25 -6.79
C HIS A 38 -3.12 -13.55 -7.00
N LEU A 39 -3.34 -14.27 -5.91
CA LEU A 39 -4.31 -15.35 -5.77
C LEU A 39 -5.51 -14.82 -4.97
N THR A 40 -6.69 -14.74 -5.59
CA THR A 40 -7.90 -14.21 -4.97
C THR A 40 -8.46 -15.17 -3.91
N MET A 41 -8.64 -14.68 -2.69
CA MET A 41 -9.28 -15.41 -1.58
C MET A 41 -10.73 -14.95 -1.38
N VAL A 42 -10.98 -13.64 -1.40
CA VAL A 42 -12.35 -13.11 -1.35
C VAL A 42 -12.54 -12.20 -2.55
N PRO A 43 -13.42 -12.55 -3.50
CA PRO A 43 -13.71 -11.68 -4.64
C PRO A 43 -14.37 -10.38 -4.17
N PRO A 44 -14.39 -9.33 -5.00
CA PRO A 44 -14.85 -8.01 -4.61
C PRO A 44 -16.21 -8.02 -3.86
N VAL A 45 -16.24 -7.46 -2.66
CA VAL A 45 -17.40 -7.39 -1.77
C VAL A 45 -17.58 -5.97 -1.23
N ASN A 46 -18.83 -5.52 -1.10
CA ASN A 46 -19.12 -4.20 -0.54
C ASN A 46 -19.35 -4.34 0.96
N VAL A 47 -18.41 -3.85 1.76
CA VAL A 47 -18.47 -3.86 3.23
C VAL A 47 -18.87 -2.47 3.71
N ARG A 48 -19.72 -2.40 4.74
CA ARG A 48 -20.07 -1.11 5.35
C ARG A 48 -18.86 -0.55 6.10
N GLU A 49 -18.71 0.76 6.09
CA GLU A 49 -17.63 1.45 6.82
C GLU A 49 -17.52 1.04 8.29
N ASP A 50 -18.66 0.88 8.97
CA ASP A 50 -18.73 0.52 10.39
C ASP A 50 -18.49 -0.98 10.66
N ALA A 51 -18.36 -1.80 9.62
CA ALA A 51 -17.98 -3.21 9.71
C ALA A 51 -16.50 -3.43 9.34
N MET A 52 -15.71 -2.37 9.13
CA MET A 52 -14.30 -2.50 8.75
C MET A 52 -13.46 -3.21 9.83
N SER A 53 -13.63 -2.85 11.11
CA SER A 53 -12.92 -3.51 12.21
C SER A 53 -13.29 -5.00 12.33
N ASP A 54 -14.52 -5.38 11.98
CA ASP A 54 -14.92 -6.80 11.89
C ASP A 54 -14.16 -7.52 10.77
N ALA A 55 -14.08 -6.92 9.59
CA ALA A 55 -13.34 -7.49 8.45
C ALA A 55 -11.85 -7.69 8.78
N LEU A 56 -11.22 -6.71 9.43
CA LEU A 56 -9.83 -6.79 9.88
C LEU A 56 -9.63 -7.89 10.92
N ARG A 57 -10.57 -8.06 11.87
CA ARG A 57 -10.52 -9.15 12.84
C ARG A 57 -10.61 -10.53 12.16
N VAL A 58 -11.49 -10.69 11.18
CA VAL A 58 -11.60 -11.93 10.38
C VAL A 58 -10.26 -12.23 9.71
N LEU A 59 -9.63 -11.23 9.10
CA LEU A 59 -8.32 -11.37 8.47
C LEU A 59 -7.25 -11.83 9.47
N ARG A 60 -7.14 -11.16 10.62
CA ARG A 60 -6.17 -11.47 11.69
C ARG A 60 -6.38 -12.89 12.25
N ALA A 61 -7.63 -13.24 12.59
CA ALA A 61 -7.97 -14.55 13.14
C ALA A 61 -7.72 -15.70 12.14
N ALA A 62 -8.04 -15.48 10.86
CA ALA A 62 -7.77 -16.46 9.82
C ALA A 62 -6.25 -16.69 9.64
N SER A 63 -5.46 -15.62 9.66
CA SER A 63 -4.01 -15.66 9.47
C SER A 63 -3.28 -16.35 10.62
N ALA A 64 -3.71 -16.10 11.87
CA ALA A 64 -3.14 -16.74 13.06
C ALA A 64 -3.36 -18.27 13.09
N SER A 65 -4.35 -18.77 12.33
CA SER A 65 -4.68 -20.20 12.28
C SER A 65 -3.83 -21.01 11.28
N VAL A 66 -3.00 -20.34 10.48
CA VAL A 66 -2.12 -20.97 9.50
C VAL A 66 -0.66 -20.59 9.75
N ARG A 67 0.26 -21.41 9.23
CA ARG A 67 1.69 -21.11 9.16
C ARG A 67 2.06 -20.76 7.72
N PRO A 68 3.21 -20.11 7.47
CA PRO A 68 3.71 -19.94 6.11
C PRO A 68 3.68 -21.25 5.33
N PHE A 69 3.15 -21.22 4.11
CA PHE A 69 2.96 -22.41 3.29
C PHE A 69 3.41 -22.17 1.86
N THR A 70 3.77 -23.26 1.19
CA THR A 70 4.32 -23.23 -0.16
C THR A 70 3.35 -23.85 -1.16
N LEU A 71 3.17 -23.16 -2.29
CA LEU A 71 2.32 -23.56 -3.40
C LEU A 71 3.13 -23.67 -4.68
N GLN A 72 2.71 -24.57 -5.56
CA GLN A 72 3.17 -24.64 -6.94
C GLN A 72 2.20 -23.86 -7.84
N LEU A 73 2.73 -22.86 -8.55
CA LEU A 73 2.03 -22.16 -9.62
C LEU A 73 2.37 -22.81 -10.97
N GLY A 74 1.37 -22.90 -11.84
CA GLY A 74 1.47 -23.52 -13.14
C GLY A 74 1.09 -25.01 -13.13
N PRO A 75 0.83 -25.63 -14.29
CA PRO A 75 0.87 -25.04 -15.64
C PRO A 75 -0.16 -23.93 -15.86
N PRO A 76 0.01 -23.12 -16.93
CA PRO A 76 -1.09 -22.29 -17.41
C PRO A 76 -2.30 -23.16 -17.75
N ALA A 77 -3.48 -22.64 -17.45
CA ALA A 77 -4.78 -23.26 -17.69
C ALA A 77 -5.81 -22.17 -18.03
N THR A 78 -7.02 -22.59 -18.38
CA THR A 78 -8.09 -21.67 -18.78
C THR A 78 -9.46 -22.08 -18.23
N PHE A 79 -10.36 -21.12 -18.11
CA PHE A 79 -11.78 -21.33 -17.81
C PHE A 79 -12.66 -21.39 -19.07
N LEU A 80 -12.07 -21.46 -20.26
CA LEU A 80 -12.83 -21.70 -21.48
C LEU A 80 -13.62 -23.04 -21.39
N PRO A 81 -14.81 -23.11 -22.02
CA PRO A 81 -15.46 -22.07 -22.81
C PRO A 81 -16.28 -21.06 -21.97
N HIS A 82 -16.34 -21.21 -20.65
CA HIS A 82 -17.24 -20.44 -19.79
C HIS A 82 -16.76 -19.02 -19.50
N ASN A 83 -15.45 -18.84 -19.30
CA ASN A 83 -14.84 -17.53 -19.07
C ASN A 83 -13.50 -17.45 -19.82
N PRO A 84 -13.30 -16.46 -20.71
CA PRO A 84 -12.03 -16.25 -21.42
C PRO A 84 -10.95 -15.72 -20.48
N THR A 85 -10.44 -16.58 -19.60
CA THR A 85 -9.39 -16.26 -18.65
C THR A 85 -8.23 -17.24 -18.82
N LEU A 86 -7.01 -16.70 -18.92
CA LEU A 86 -5.76 -17.43 -18.80
C LEU A 86 -5.23 -17.27 -17.36
N TYR A 87 -4.89 -18.36 -16.71
CA TYR A 87 -4.39 -18.34 -15.33
C TYR A 87 -3.33 -19.41 -15.09
N LEU A 88 -2.55 -19.26 -14.01
CA LEU A 88 -1.68 -20.31 -13.49
C LEU A 88 -2.46 -21.17 -12.49
N ALA A 89 -2.52 -22.47 -12.75
CA ALA A 89 -3.09 -23.42 -11.81
C ALA A 89 -2.30 -23.41 -10.49
N VAL A 90 -2.98 -23.64 -9.36
CA VAL A 90 -2.35 -23.65 -8.05
C VAL A 90 -2.48 -25.04 -7.45
N SER A 91 -1.36 -25.59 -6.99
CA SER A 91 -1.29 -26.92 -6.37
C SER A 91 -0.16 -26.98 -5.34
N GLY A 92 0.20 -28.19 -4.89
CA GLY A 92 1.34 -28.41 -3.99
C GLY A 92 0.97 -28.57 -2.52
N PRO A 93 1.97 -28.73 -1.64
CA PRO A 93 1.78 -29.16 -0.25
C PRO A 93 1.00 -28.15 0.61
N GLY A 94 0.96 -26.88 0.23
CA GLY A 94 0.19 -25.84 0.91
C GLY A 94 -1.28 -25.75 0.51
N ALA A 95 -1.79 -26.61 -0.38
CA ALA A 95 -3.16 -26.50 -0.89
C ALA A 95 -4.23 -26.59 0.21
N ASP A 96 -4.05 -27.48 1.19
CA ASP A 96 -5.00 -27.60 2.31
C ASP A 96 -4.98 -26.36 3.21
N ALA A 97 -3.79 -25.80 3.47
CA ALA A 97 -3.65 -24.56 4.22
C ALA A 97 -4.29 -23.37 3.48
N LEU A 98 -4.16 -23.34 2.15
CA LEU A 98 -4.81 -22.35 1.29
C LEU A 98 -6.33 -22.43 1.40
N VAL A 99 -6.92 -23.63 1.29
CA VAL A 99 -8.38 -23.83 1.41
C VAL A 99 -8.85 -23.47 2.82
N ALA A 100 -8.12 -23.91 3.86
CA ALA A 100 -8.44 -23.60 5.24
C ALA A 100 -8.38 -22.09 5.55
N LEU A 101 -7.45 -21.36 4.92
CA LEU A 101 -7.38 -19.90 5.00
C LEU A 101 -8.55 -19.27 4.25
N ARG A 102 -8.83 -19.73 3.03
CA ARG A 102 -9.93 -19.27 2.16
C ARG A 102 -11.28 -19.35 2.85
N ASP A 103 -11.57 -20.44 3.53
CA ASP A 103 -12.85 -20.65 4.20
C ASP A 103 -13.00 -19.71 5.39
N ARG A 104 -11.92 -19.49 6.16
CA ARG A 104 -11.92 -18.59 7.31
C ARG A 104 -12.10 -17.13 6.91
N VAL A 105 -11.36 -16.65 5.90
CA VAL A 105 -11.50 -15.25 5.45
C VAL A 105 -12.83 -14.98 4.75
N PHE A 106 -13.53 -16.03 4.28
CA PHE A 106 -14.83 -15.90 3.64
C PHE A 106 -16.00 -16.06 4.60
N SER A 107 -15.88 -15.31 5.70
CA SER A 107 -16.89 -15.15 6.73
C SER A 107 -17.47 -13.74 6.69
N GLU A 108 -18.62 -13.50 7.30
CA GLU A 108 -19.13 -12.13 7.45
C GLU A 108 -18.07 -11.23 8.13
N PRO A 109 -17.88 -9.97 7.70
CA PRO A 109 -18.65 -9.24 6.68
C PRO A 109 -18.08 -9.37 5.24
N LEU A 110 -17.07 -10.21 5.03
CA LEU A 110 -16.38 -10.42 3.75
C LEU A 110 -17.08 -11.46 2.87
N LYS A 111 -17.99 -12.25 3.44
CA LYS A 111 -18.76 -13.27 2.73
C LYS A 111 -19.68 -12.62 1.71
N ARG A 112 -19.85 -13.30 0.58
CA ARG A 112 -20.82 -12.93 -0.45
C ARG A 112 -21.35 -14.16 -1.17
N PRO A 113 -22.48 -14.06 -1.89
CA PRO A 113 -22.89 -15.10 -2.82
C PRO A 113 -21.84 -15.29 -3.92
N LEU A 114 -21.58 -16.55 -4.26
CA LEU A 114 -20.70 -16.96 -5.36
C LEU A 114 -21.53 -17.62 -6.46
N THR A 115 -21.15 -17.35 -7.70
CA THR A 115 -21.70 -18.04 -8.88
C THR A 115 -21.02 -19.40 -9.08
N TRP A 116 -19.74 -19.51 -8.72
CA TRP A 116 -18.90 -20.69 -8.95
C TRP A 116 -18.15 -21.07 -7.66
N SER A 117 -17.84 -22.36 -7.53
CA SER A 117 -16.96 -22.85 -6.48
C SER A 117 -15.57 -22.20 -6.58
N PHE A 118 -14.88 -22.14 -5.44
CA PHE A 118 -13.52 -21.64 -5.39
C PHE A 118 -12.56 -22.56 -6.16
N VAL A 119 -11.89 -22.01 -7.18
CA VAL A 119 -10.76 -22.65 -7.86
C VAL A 119 -9.54 -21.78 -7.57
N PRO A 120 -8.50 -22.27 -6.88
CA PRO A 120 -7.32 -21.47 -6.60
C PRO A 120 -6.53 -21.25 -7.89
N HIS A 121 -6.30 -19.98 -8.25
CA HIS A 121 -5.58 -19.61 -9.46
C HIS A 121 -4.93 -18.22 -9.31
N VAL A 122 -3.91 -17.99 -10.13
CA VAL A 122 -3.33 -16.65 -10.35
C VAL A 122 -3.64 -16.24 -11.78
N THR A 123 -4.46 -15.21 -11.96
CA THR A 123 -4.83 -14.73 -13.29
C THR A 123 -3.64 -14.11 -14.02
N ILE A 124 -3.44 -14.50 -15.27
CA ILE A 124 -2.49 -13.86 -16.19
C ILE A 124 -3.23 -12.82 -17.05
N ALA A 125 -4.38 -13.17 -17.62
CA ALA A 125 -5.20 -12.23 -18.38
C ALA A 125 -6.66 -12.69 -18.34
N ASP A 126 -7.58 -11.74 -18.16
CA ASP A 126 -9.01 -11.92 -18.38
C ASP A 126 -9.45 -11.24 -19.69
N GLU A 127 -10.65 -11.59 -20.17
CA GLU A 127 -11.25 -11.05 -21.40
C GLU A 127 -10.34 -11.20 -22.65
N MET A 128 -9.45 -12.20 -22.65
CA MET A 128 -8.49 -12.45 -23.72
C MET A 128 -9.15 -13.21 -24.89
N ASP A 129 -8.72 -12.91 -26.12
CA ASP A 129 -9.19 -13.64 -27.31
C ASP A 129 -8.99 -15.17 -27.14
N PRO A 130 -10.04 -16.01 -27.29
CA PRO A 130 -9.94 -17.45 -27.06
C PRO A 130 -8.84 -18.17 -27.86
N ALA A 131 -8.58 -17.76 -29.10
CA ALA A 131 -7.52 -18.35 -29.92
C ALA A 131 -6.13 -18.00 -29.36
N ARG A 132 -5.96 -16.77 -28.86
CA ARG A 132 -4.73 -16.38 -28.14
C ARG A 132 -4.58 -17.14 -26.82
N ILE A 133 -5.67 -17.41 -26.10
CA ILE A 133 -5.63 -18.21 -24.86
C ILE A 133 -5.06 -19.61 -25.14
N THR A 134 -5.56 -20.30 -26.15
CA THR A 134 -5.06 -21.64 -26.53
C THR A 134 -3.56 -21.61 -26.84
N ALA A 135 -3.12 -20.66 -27.67
CA ALA A 135 -1.70 -20.50 -27.99
C ALA A 135 -0.84 -20.17 -26.77
N ALA A 136 -1.35 -19.35 -25.85
CA ALA A 136 -0.64 -18.99 -24.62
C ALA A 136 -0.51 -20.16 -23.65
N VAL A 137 -1.54 -21.02 -23.52
CA VAL A 137 -1.48 -22.26 -22.72
C VAL A 137 -0.37 -23.17 -23.24
N GLU A 138 -0.27 -23.35 -24.57
CA GLU A 138 0.79 -24.16 -25.19
C GLU A 138 2.18 -23.54 -25.00
N ALA A 139 2.33 -22.24 -25.30
CA ALA A 139 3.60 -21.55 -25.23
C ALA A 139 4.18 -21.48 -23.81
N LEU A 140 3.32 -21.40 -22.80
CA LEU A 140 3.70 -21.28 -21.40
C LEU A 140 3.62 -22.62 -20.65
N ALA A 141 3.39 -23.75 -21.33
CA ALA A 141 3.12 -25.05 -20.72
C ALA A 141 4.20 -25.52 -19.72
N GLY A 142 5.45 -25.09 -19.91
CA GLY A 142 6.59 -25.39 -19.04
C GLY A 142 6.71 -24.51 -17.79
N TYR A 143 5.98 -23.40 -17.69
CA TYR A 143 6.11 -22.47 -16.56
C TYR A 143 5.67 -23.13 -15.25
N ARG A 144 6.58 -23.21 -14.28
CA ARG A 144 6.31 -23.63 -12.91
C ARG A 144 7.07 -22.73 -11.94
N ALA A 145 6.40 -22.31 -10.88
CA ALA A 145 7.02 -21.54 -9.81
C ALA A 145 6.64 -22.12 -8.44
N THR A 146 7.62 -22.24 -7.54
CA THR A 146 7.40 -22.67 -6.15
C THR A 146 7.39 -21.43 -5.29
N VAL A 147 6.22 -21.07 -4.74
CA VAL A 147 5.99 -19.79 -4.07
C VAL A 147 5.58 -20.01 -2.63
N THR A 148 6.32 -19.41 -1.70
CA THR A 148 5.97 -19.39 -0.28
C THR A 148 5.20 -18.12 0.05
N PHE A 149 4.02 -18.27 0.66
CA PHE A 149 3.25 -17.15 1.17
C PHE A 149 3.38 -17.09 2.68
N GLU A 150 3.63 -15.89 3.20
CA GLU A 150 3.83 -15.63 4.62
C GLU A 150 2.77 -14.70 5.21
N ARG A 151 1.84 -14.20 4.39
CA ARG A 151 0.79 -13.28 4.81
C ARG A 151 -0.36 -13.21 3.80
N VAL A 152 -1.50 -12.71 4.27
CA VAL A 152 -2.68 -12.39 3.45
C VAL A 152 -2.97 -10.90 3.52
N HIS A 153 -3.55 -10.35 2.45
CA HIS A 153 -3.78 -8.92 2.31
C HIS A 153 -5.27 -8.63 2.16
N LEU A 154 -5.71 -7.54 2.79
CA LEU A 154 -6.98 -6.89 2.48
C LEU A 154 -6.71 -5.80 1.45
N LEU A 155 -7.36 -5.91 0.31
CA LEU A 155 -7.31 -4.94 -0.78
C LEU A 155 -8.56 -4.08 -0.78
N GLU A 156 -8.42 -2.82 -1.15
CA GLU A 156 -9.53 -1.92 -1.44
C GLU A 156 -9.45 -1.40 -2.88
N GLU A 157 -10.61 -1.34 -3.53
CA GLU A 157 -10.77 -0.67 -4.82
C GLU A 157 -11.03 0.82 -4.64
N THR A 158 -10.21 1.63 -5.29
CA THR A 158 -10.39 3.09 -5.38
C THR A 158 -10.61 3.49 -6.83
N LYS A 159 -11.40 4.55 -7.05
CA LYS A 159 -11.58 5.13 -8.38
C LYS A 159 -10.52 6.20 -8.61
N THR A 160 -9.74 6.05 -9.66
CA THR A 160 -8.73 7.02 -10.11
C THR A 160 -9.09 7.57 -11.50
N ALA A 161 -8.37 8.59 -11.96
CA ALA A 161 -8.51 9.09 -13.33
C ALA A 161 -8.19 8.01 -14.39
N ALA A 162 -7.28 7.08 -14.06
CA ALA A 162 -6.88 5.95 -14.91
C ALA A 162 -7.80 4.72 -14.75
N GLY A 163 -8.92 4.85 -14.03
CA GLY A 163 -9.86 3.77 -13.76
C GLY A 163 -9.79 3.23 -12.33
N ARG A 164 -10.37 2.05 -12.10
CA ARG A 164 -10.40 1.41 -10.78
C ARG A 164 -9.07 0.75 -10.47
N VAL A 165 -8.52 1.01 -9.27
CA VAL A 165 -7.23 0.49 -8.83
C VAL A 165 -7.40 -0.16 -7.46
N TRP A 166 -6.84 -1.36 -7.31
CA TRP A 166 -6.81 -2.11 -6.07
C TRP A 166 -5.49 -1.91 -5.35
N ARG A 167 -5.55 -1.55 -4.07
CA ARG A 167 -4.36 -1.36 -3.22
C ARG A 167 -4.50 -2.14 -1.91
N PRO A 168 -3.42 -2.73 -1.40
CA PRO A 168 -3.43 -3.27 -0.04
C PRO A 168 -3.64 -2.13 0.95
N ILE A 169 -4.56 -2.34 1.89
CA ILE A 169 -4.87 -1.41 2.99
C ILE A 169 -4.55 -2.02 4.36
N ALA A 170 -4.33 -3.33 4.42
CA ALA A 170 -3.87 -4.07 5.59
C ALA A 170 -3.27 -5.41 5.13
N ASP A 171 -2.39 -5.97 5.94
CA ASP A 171 -1.88 -7.32 5.82
C ASP A 171 -1.86 -8.02 7.19
N ALA A 172 -1.91 -9.34 7.17
CA ALA A 172 -1.81 -10.17 8.37
C ALA A 172 -0.83 -11.31 8.13
N PRO A 173 0.28 -11.39 8.91
CA PRO A 173 1.26 -12.46 8.76
C PRO A 173 0.70 -13.81 9.21
N PHE A 174 1.19 -14.87 8.57
CA PHE A 174 0.92 -16.25 8.95
C PHE A 174 1.86 -16.65 10.07
N ALA A 175 1.29 -16.78 11.25
CA ALA A 175 1.83 -17.38 12.47
C ALA A 175 1.06 -16.75 13.62
N SER A 176 1.11 -17.40 14.77
CA SER A 176 0.65 -16.76 15.99
C SER A 176 1.64 -15.62 16.30
N PRO A 177 1.16 -14.39 16.47
CA PRO A 177 2.01 -13.29 16.86
C PRO A 177 2.77 -13.60 18.17
N ALA A 178 3.95 -13.00 18.31
CA ALA A 178 4.82 -13.32 19.44
C ALA A 178 4.18 -12.79 20.71
N ILE A 179 3.74 -13.68 21.60
CA ILE A 179 3.30 -13.30 22.94
C ILE A 179 4.54 -13.01 23.76
N VAL A 180 4.73 -11.74 24.11
CA VAL A 180 5.82 -11.30 24.99
C VAL A 180 5.22 -10.96 26.35
N GLY A 181 5.51 -11.80 27.34
CA GLY A 181 5.15 -11.58 28.73
C GLY A 181 6.39 -11.61 29.62
N ARG A 182 6.89 -10.45 30.03
CA ARG A 182 7.72 -10.33 31.24
C ARG A 182 7.15 -9.20 32.07
N GLY A 183 6.70 -9.51 33.29
CA GLY A 183 6.21 -8.51 34.25
C GLY A 183 4.69 -8.35 34.39
N GLY A 184 3.88 -9.32 33.94
CA GLY A 184 2.42 -9.33 34.18
C GLY A 184 1.55 -8.64 33.13
N ILE A 185 2.14 -8.18 32.03
CA ILE A 185 1.40 -7.69 30.86
C ILE A 185 1.52 -8.74 29.75
N GLU A 186 0.38 -9.25 29.29
CA GLU A 186 0.29 -10.13 28.13
C GLU A 186 0.17 -9.27 26.87
N LEU A 187 1.22 -9.24 26.05
CA LEU A 187 1.26 -8.46 24.81
C LEU A 187 1.41 -9.37 23.60
N GLU A 188 0.61 -9.08 22.58
CA GLU A 188 0.73 -9.65 21.25
C GLU A 188 1.52 -8.68 20.36
N LEU A 189 2.70 -9.10 19.88
CA LEU A 189 3.52 -8.29 18.98
C LEU A 189 3.47 -8.85 17.55
N THR A 190 3.07 -7.99 16.62
CA THR A 190 2.90 -8.32 15.20
C THR A 190 3.67 -7.32 14.35
N VAL A 191 4.33 -7.80 13.30
CA VAL A 191 4.98 -6.96 12.28
C VAL A 191 4.16 -7.05 11.01
N SER A 192 3.59 -5.93 10.58
CA SER A 192 2.87 -5.80 9.31
C SER A 192 3.57 -4.81 8.38
N GLU A 193 3.35 -4.95 7.07
CA GLU A 193 3.78 -3.94 6.10
C GLU A 193 2.94 -2.67 6.19
N HIS A 194 1.66 -2.83 6.53
CA HIS A 194 0.70 -1.74 6.66
C HIS A 194 0.01 -1.82 8.02
N GLY A 195 0.02 -0.71 8.77
CA GLY A 195 -0.87 -0.55 9.90
C GLY A 195 -2.30 -0.47 9.39
N ASP A 196 -3.17 -1.35 9.87
CA ASP A 196 -4.58 -1.32 9.48
C ASP A 196 -5.29 -0.04 9.99
N PRO A 197 -6.50 0.27 9.49
CA PRO A 197 -7.25 1.45 9.93
C PRO A 197 -7.45 1.58 11.45
N ASP A 198 -7.55 0.47 12.20
CA ASP A 198 -7.68 0.52 13.66
C ASP A 198 -6.37 1.01 14.30
N VAL A 199 -5.21 0.55 13.78
CA VAL A 199 -3.88 1.01 14.21
C VAL A 199 -3.71 2.51 13.94
N ARG A 200 -4.14 3.00 12.78
CA ARG A 200 -4.11 4.43 12.44
C ARG A 200 -4.98 5.23 13.40
N ALA A 201 -6.22 4.81 13.62
CA ALA A 201 -7.15 5.49 14.52
C ALA A 201 -6.66 5.51 15.97
N PHE A 202 -6.03 4.42 16.43
CA PHE A 202 -5.35 4.38 17.72
C PHE A 202 -4.21 5.40 17.78
N ALA A 203 -3.30 5.38 16.80
CA ALA A 203 -2.17 6.30 16.77
C ALA A 203 -2.63 7.77 16.77
N ASP A 204 -3.58 8.14 15.91
CA ASP A 204 -4.08 9.51 15.81
C ASP A 204 -4.68 9.99 17.15
N ARG A 205 -5.46 9.13 17.83
CA ARG A 205 -6.05 9.45 19.13
C ARG A 205 -5.02 9.58 20.24
N GLU A 206 -4.13 8.59 20.38
CA GLU A 206 -3.17 8.56 21.48
C GLU A 206 -2.05 9.59 21.30
N TRP A 207 -1.61 9.88 20.07
CA TRP A 207 -0.65 10.96 19.82
C TRP A 207 -1.24 12.32 20.12
N TYR A 208 -2.52 12.55 19.79
CA TYR A 208 -3.19 13.80 20.15
C TYR A 208 -3.32 13.94 21.68
N ALA A 209 -3.77 12.89 22.37
CA ALA A 209 -3.86 12.88 23.83
C ALA A 209 -2.50 13.13 24.50
N HIS A 210 -1.44 12.47 24.01
CA HIS A 210 -0.08 12.70 24.49
C HIS A 210 0.39 14.14 24.25
N GLY A 211 0.06 14.72 23.09
CA GLY A 211 0.34 16.13 22.78
C GLY A 211 -0.35 17.07 23.78
N VAL A 212 -1.62 16.81 24.09
CA VAL A 212 -2.37 17.56 25.12
C VAL A 212 -1.74 17.42 26.50
N ASP A 213 -1.31 16.22 26.89
CA ASP A 213 -0.66 15.98 28.18
C ASP A 213 0.67 16.73 28.33
N VAL A 214 1.44 16.85 27.24
CA VAL A 214 2.77 17.48 27.23
C VAL A 214 2.71 18.99 27.02
N LEU A 215 1.83 19.46 26.12
CA LEU A 215 1.81 20.84 25.61
C LEU A 215 0.55 21.62 26.01
N GLY A 216 -0.41 20.98 26.66
CA GLY A 216 -1.61 21.60 27.21
C GLY A 216 -2.87 21.44 26.32
N PRO A 217 -4.04 21.84 26.83
CA PRO A 217 -5.34 21.61 26.18
C PRO A 217 -5.52 22.36 24.86
N ASP A 218 -4.75 23.42 24.64
CA ASP A 218 -4.79 24.23 23.41
C ASP A 218 -3.85 23.67 22.32
N PHE A 219 -3.25 22.50 22.53
CA PHE A 219 -2.43 21.81 21.53
C PHE A 219 -3.27 21.50 20.29
N PRO A 220 -3.00 22.14 19.14
CA PRO A 220 -3.81 21.94 17.95
C PRO A 220 -3.56 20.54 17.35
N PRO A 221 -4.51 19.92 16.65
CA PRO A 221 -4.23 18.71 15.90
C PRO A 221 -3.20 18.97 14.78
N GLU A 222 -2.56 17.91 14.29
CA GLU A 222 -1.77 17.98 13.06
C GLU A 222 -2.70 18.18 11.86
N GLU A 223 -2.45 19.21 11.05
CA GLU A 223 -3.18 19.45 9.81
C GLU A 223 -2.34 19.06 8.60
N PRO A 224 -2.59 17.89 7.97
CA PRO A 224 -1.85 17.49 6.78
C PRO A 224 -2.16 18.41 5.58
N PHE A 225 -1.24 18.47 4.63
CA PHE A 225 -1.46 19.13 3.35
C PHE A 225 -0.81 18.38 2.18
N THR A 226 -1.33 18.61 0.98
CA THR A 226 -0.71 18.19 -0.28
C THR A 226 -0.98 19.24 -1.35
N ILE A 227 0.08 19.82 -1.88
CA ILE A 227 0.06 20.78 -2.98
C ILE A 227 0.52 20.02 -4.23
N VAL A 228 -0.29 20.04 -5.28
CA VAL A 228 0.00 19.28 -6.51
C VAL A 228 0.16 20.25 -7.68
N ALA A 229 1.33 20.23 -8.31
CA ALA A 229 1.56 20.91 -9.58
C ALA A 229 1.07 20.02 -10.73
N ARG A 230 0.07 20.48 -11.48
CA ARG A 230 -0.40 19.82 -12.70
C ARG A 230 -0.14 20.67 -13.95
N ARG A 231 0.17 20.01 -15.06
CA ARG A 231 0.27 20.64 -16.39
C ARG A 231 -0.53 19.78 -17.36
N ASN A 232 -1.51 20.39 -18.04
CA ASN A 232 -2.42 19.69 -18.95
C ASN A 232 -3.13 18.47 -18.33
N GLY A 233 -3.42 18.52 -17.01
CA GLY A 233 -4.03 17.43 -16.27
C GLY A 233 -3.05 16.44 -15.64
N ASP A 234 -1.82 16.35 -16.16
CA ASP A 234 -0.79 15.46 -15.65
C ASP A 234 -0.07 16.03 -14.42
N ILE A 235 0.26 15.17 -13.46
CA ILE A 235 1.03 15.56 -12.27
C ILE A 235 2.50 15.74 -12.66
N VAL A 236 3.02 16.95 -12.48
CA VAL A 236 4.42 17.30 -12.78
C VAL A 236 5.25 17.56 -11.53
N GLY A 237 4.62 17.69 -10.36
CA GLY A 237 5.28 17.74 -9.06
C GLY A 237 4.32 17.79 -7.88
N ILE A 238 4.85 17.57 -6.68
CA ILE A 238 4.13 17.58 -5.41
C ILE A 238 4.95 18.26 -4.31
N ALA A 239 4.25 18.85 -3.36
CA ALA A 239 4.76 19.18 -2.03
C ALA A 239 3.76 18.68 -0.99
N ASP A 240 4.20 17.90 -0.01
CA ASP A 240 3.33 17.41 1.06
C ASP A 240 4.02 17.40 2.42
N GLY A 241 3.20 17.38 3.46
CA GLY A 241 3.66 17.54 4.83
C GLY A 241 2.50 17.84 5.76
N TRP A 242 2.81 18.54 6.84
CA TRP A 242 1.84 18.91 7.86
C TRP A 242 2.14 20.28 8.47
N THR A 243 1.11 20.87 9.07
CA THR A 243 1.21 22.08 9.88
C THR A 243 0.67 21.81 11.26
N HIS A 244 1.33 22.32 12.29
CA HIS A 244 0.93 22.13 13.67
C HIS A 244 1.69 23.13 14.58
N GLY A 245 0.99 23.76 15.52
CA GLY A 245 1.62 24.51 16.61
C GLY A 245 2.57 25.64 16.17
N GLY A 246 2.25 26.31 15.06
CA GLY A 246 3.11 27.35 14.47
C GLY A 246 4.31 26.81 13.68
N VAL A 247 4.40 25.50 13.46
CA VAL A 247 5.41 24.84 12.64
C VAL A 247 4.74 24.27 11.38
N ALA A 248 5.39 24.44 10.22
CA ALA A 248 5.05 23.74 8.99
C ALA A 248 6.21 22.86 8.57
N TYR A 249 5.99 21.55 8.53
CA TYR A 249 7.00 20.58 8.13
C TYR A 249 6.75 20.13 6.69
N LEU A 250 7.70 20.44 5.81
CA LEU A 250 7.70 19.94 4.44
C LEU A 250 8.34 18.55 4.43
N ARG A 251 7.51 17.52 4.32
CA ARG A 251 7.96 16.12 4.31
C ARG A 251 8.57 15.76 2.96
N ASP A 252 7.87 16.10 1.89
CA ASP A 252 8.24 15.76 0.53
C ASP A 252 8.09 16.97 -0.41
N LEU A 253 9.06 17.14 -1.29
CA LEU A 253 9.01 18.07 -2.42
C LEU A 253 9.64 17.38 -3.64
N MET A 254 8.81 17.04 -4.61
CA MET A 254 9.25 16.27 -5.78
C MET A 254 8.76 16.88 -7.07
N VAL A 255 9.66 16.94 -8.07
CA VAL A 255 9.33 17.33 -9.45
C VAL A 255 9.71 16.16 -10.36
N ALA A 256 8.79 15.80 -11.26
CA ALA A 256 8.99 14.76 -12.26
C ALA A 256 10.32 14.98 -12.99
N ARG A 257 11.11 13.90 -13.17
CA ARG A 257 12.52 14.00 -13.61
C ARG A 257 12.69 14.85 -14.87
N GLU A 258 11.82 14.63 -15.86
CA GLU A 258 11.81 15.30 -17.16
C GLU A 258 11.31 16.76 -17.09
N GLN A 259 10.59 17.12 -16.02
CA GLN A 259 10.03 18.44 -15.80
C GLN A 259 10.89 19.32 -14.87
N ARG A 260 12.06 18.81 -14.44
CA ARG A 260 12.98 19.54 -13.56
C ARG A 260 13.60 20.74 -14.28
N SER A 261 14.05 21.70 -13.48
CA SER A 261 14.69 22.94 -13.95
C SER A 261 13.77 23.86 -14.77
N GLN A 262 12.45 23.66 -14.69
CA GLN A 262 11.43 24.55 -15.28
C GLN A 262 10.77 25.47 -14.23
N GLY A 263 11.38 25.64 -13.06
CA GLY A 263 10.86 26.48 -11.97
C GLY A 263 9.71 25.88 -11.14
N ILE A 264 9.24 24.68 -11.45
CA ILE A 264 8.12 24.02 -10.75
C ILE A 264 8.41 23.84 -9.25
N GLY A 265 9.61 23.41 -8.89
CA GLY A 265 10.00 23.21 -7.48
C GLY A 265 9.94 24.49 -6.65
N GLY A 266 10.40 25.61 -7.21
CA GLY A 266 10.31 26.92 -6.54
C GLY A 266 8.87 27.38 -6.34
N ARG A 267 7.99 27.13 -7.31
CA ARG A 267 6.55 27.44 -7.18
C ARG A 267 5.86 26.59 -6.12
N LEU A 268 6.19 25.30 -6.06
CA LEU A 268 5.70 24.39 -5.02
C LEU A 268 6.19 24.82 -3.64
N LEU A 269 7.47 25.20 -3.51
CA LEU A 269 8.03 25.70 -2.25
C LEU A 269 7.35 27.01 -1.81
N ALA A 270 7.16 27.95 -2.73
CA ALA A 270 6.46 29.20 -2.43
C ALA A 270 4.99 28.96 -2.03
N ALA A 271 4.29 28.04 -2.70
CA ALA A 271 2.93 27.67 -2.32
C ALA A 271 2.86 27.02 -0.93
N PHE A 272 3.87 26.22 -0.57
CA PHE A 272 4.00 25.69 0.78
C PHE A 272 4.22 26.81 1.81
N GLU A 273 5.11 27.77 1.53
CA GLU A 273 5.37 28.92 2.41
C GLU A 273 4.11 29.77 2.61
N SER A 274 3.33 30.01 1.54
CA SER A 274 2.05 30.70 1.63
C SER A 274 1.03 29.92 2.46
N LEU A 275 0.89 28.62 2.24
CA LEU A 275 -0.02 27.77 3.03
C LEU A 275 0.36 27.77 4.52
N ALA A 276 1.66 27.69 4.81
CA ALA A 276 2.16 27.77 6.18
C ALA A 276 1.77 29.10 6.83
N ALA A 277 1.96 30.24 6.15
CA ALA A 277 1.55 31.55 6.65
C ALA A 277 0.02 31.66 6.86
N GLU A 278 -0.78 31.13 5.93
CA GLU A 278 -2.25 31.08 6.05
C GLU A 278 -2.72 30.28 7.27
N ARG A 279 -1.96 29.23 7.64
CA ARG A 279 -2.19 28.41 8.84
C ARG A 279 -1.41 28.88 10.06
N GLU A 280 -1.04 30.17 10.09
CA GLU A 280 -0.34 30.82 11.21
C GLU A 280 1.01 30.18 11.59
N GLY A 281 1.64 29.47 10.64
CA GLY A 281 2.98 28.94 10.75
C GLY A 281 4.03 30.05 10.79
N ARG A 282 5.00 29.91 11.70
CA ARG A 282 6.13 30.82 11.90
C ARG A 282 7.47 30.16 11.60
N HIS A 283 7.53 28.85 11.77
CA HIS A 283 8.75 28.07 11.57
C HIS A 283 8.51 26.99 10.53
N LEU A 284 9.37 26.94 9.53
CA LEU A 284 9.36 25.94 8.48
C LEU A 284 10.50 24.96 8.72
N ALA A 285 10.26 23.68 8.48
CA ALA A 285 11.27 22.65 8.62
C ALA A 285 11.22 21.64 7.46
N VAL A 286 12.39 21.18 7.02
CA VAL A 286 12.54 20.13 6.00
C VAL A 286 13.80 19.32 6.30
N ARG A 287 13.81 18.03 5.95
CA ARG A 287 15.02 17.20 6.04
C ARG A 287 15.49 16.78 4.66
N THR A 288 16.81 16.82 4.45
CA THR A 288 17.42 16.39 3.18
C THR A 288 18.86 15.90 3.38
N TRP A 289 19.47 15.38 2.33
CA TRP A 289 20.88 14.96 2.35
C TRP A 289 21.78 16.16 2.11
N ALA A 290 22.78 16.39 2.97
CA ALA A 290 23.66 17.56 2.92
C ALA A 290 24.42 17.68 1.58
N ASP A 291 24.76 16.54 0.96
CA ASP A 291 25.47 16.43 -0.31
C ASP A 291 24.55 16.39 -1.54
N SER A 292 23.25 16.70 -1.40
CA SER A 292 22.28 16.59 -2.50
C SER A 292 21.96 17.92 -3.20
N ARG A 293 21.45 17.81 -4.43
CA ARG A 293 20.80 18.93 -5.14
C ARG A 293 19.69 19.60 -4.32
N ALA A 294 18.96 18.82 -3.52
CA ALA A 294 17.85 19.35 -2.73
C ALA A 294 18.37 20.28 -1.62
N TYR A 295 19.48 19.94 -0.97
CA TYR A 295 20.16 20.85 -0.04
C TYR A 295 20.49 22.19 -0.70
N GLY A 296 21.22 22.16 -1.83
CA GLY A 296 21.55 23.38 -2.56
C GLY A 296 20.32 24.18 -3.01
N PHE A 297 19.24 23.49 -3.40
CA PHE A 297 17.96 24.13 -3.74
C PHE A 297 17.36 24.89 -2.56
N TYR A 298 17.24 24.27 -1.38
CA TYR A 298 16.68 24.93 -0.20
C TYR A 298 17.56 26.09 0.28
N ARG A 299 18.88 25.91 0.32
CA ARG A 299 19.84 26.99 0.68
C ARG A 299 19.70 28.19 -0.25
N ALA A 300 19.51 27.96 -1.55
CA ALA A 300 19.26 29.03 -2.52
C ALA A 300 17.91 29.74 -2.31
N HIS A 301 16.96 29.13 -1.59
CA HIS A 301 15.68 29.71 -1.19
C HIS A 301 15.69 30.20 0.27
N GLY A 302 16.87 30.48 0.83
CA GLY A 302 17.01 31.12 2.15
C GLY A 302 16.81 30.20 3.35
N TRP A 303 16.74 28.89 3.15
CA TRP A 303 16.72 27.93 4.25
C TRP A 303 18.10 27.80 4.88
N VAL A 304 18.18 27.56 6.19
CA VAL A 304 19.42 27.45 6.96
C VAL A 304 19.50 26.13 7.72
N ASP A 305 20.71 25.66 7.98
CA ASP A 305 20.95 24.43 8.73
C ASP A 305 20.50 24.58 10.18
N ASP A 306 19.86 23.54 10.71
CA ASP A 306 19.34 23.49 12.08
C ASP A 306 20.03 22.38 12.87
N VAL A 307 19.98 21.14 12.36
CA VAL A 307 20.64 19.97 12.97
C VAL A 307 21.06 18.97 11.91
N SER A 308 22.17 18.26 12.10
CA SER A 308 22.62 17.17 11.23
C SER A 308 22.78 15.83 11.95
N PHE A 309 22.69 14.75 11.18
CA PHE A 309 22.73 13.35 11.62
C PHE A 309 23.57 12.54 10.62
N ASP A 310 24.49 11.69 11.09
CA ASP A 310 25.47 10.96 10.26
C ASP A 310 25.20 9.45 10.13
N TRP A 311 24.21 8.93 10.86
CA TRP A 311 23.94 7.49 10.96
C TRP A 311 23.00 6.93 9.86
N LYS A 312 22.52 7.74 8.92
CA LYS A 312 21.55 7.30 7.90
C LYS A 312 22.24 6.97 6.58
N HIS A 313 22.34 5.68 6.25
CA HIS A 313 23.04 5.18 5.03
C HIS A 313 24.50 5.62 4.89
N GLY A 314 25.17 5.93 6.01
CA GLY A 314 26.54 6.47 5.99
C GLY A 314 26.64 7.84 5.31
N ARG A 315 25.52 8.57 5.22
CA ARG A 315 25.45 9.92 4.64
C ARG A 315 24.86 10.88 5.66
N GLU A 316 25.29 12.13 5.56
CA GLU A 316 24.80 13.19 6.42
C GLU A 316 23.39 13.64 6.00
N LEU A 317 22.43 13.44 6.90
CA LEU A 317 21.09 13.99 6.80
C LEU A 317 21.04 15.30 7.60
N VAL A 318 20.58 16.37 6.98
CA VAL A 318 20.44 17.69 7.61
C VAL A 318 18.97 18.09 7.66
N GLN A 319 18.54 18.59 8.82
CA GLN A 319 17.33 19.36 8.97
C GLN A 319 17.66 20.82 8.67
N LEU A 320 16.91 21.39 7.73
CA LEU A 320 16.93 22.80 7.42
C LEU A 320 15.70 23.45 8.03
N ARG A 321 15.84 24.70 8.47
CA ARG A 321 14.76 25.55 8.93
C ARG A 321 14.69 26.85 8.16
N ARG A 322 13.52 27.48 8.18
CA ARG A 322 13.32 28.86 7.72
C ARG A 322 12.21 29.49 8.55
N ASP A 323 12.39 30.75 8.93
CA ASP A 323 11.35 31.50 9.64
C ASP A 323 10.53 32.31 8.61
N LEU A 324 9.22 32.41 8.83
CA LEU A 324 8.28 33.21 8.02
C LEU A 324 8.11 34.62 8.57
#